data_AF-A0A4Y2FKZ3-F1
#
_entry.id   AF-A0A4Y2FKZ3-F1
#
_cell.length_a   1.000
_cell.length_b   1.000
_cell.length_c   1.000
_cell.angle_alpha   90.00
_cell.angle_beta   90.00
_cell.angle_gamma   90.00
#
_symmetry.space_group_name_H-M   'P 1'
#
loop_
_entity.id
_entity.type
_entity.pdbx_description
1 polymer ?
#
loop_
_entity_poly.entity_id
_entity_poly.type
_entity_poly.pdbx_seq_one_letter_code
_entity_poly.pdbx_strand_id
1 'polypeptide(L)'
;MVWAGISLGGHTDLHVFHGGTLTGVRYRDEILDPYVRPYAGAIGNDFILMDDNARPHRAVVVEDYLEGHGLERIQVAALSPPPRSLEELEQGLLRVWSSLPISVSDNLIDSMESRCGQCIQVRGGHIPY
;
A
#
# COMPACT_ATOMS: atom_id res chain seq x y z
N MET A 1 9.22 -5.00 8.46
CA MET A 1 8.07 -4.14 8.10
C MET A 1 8.37 -3.59 6.72
N VAL A 2 7.36 -3.30 5.90
CA VAL A 2 7.59 -2.70 4.58
C VAL A 2 6.75 -1.43 4.43
N TRP A 3 7.20 -0.52 3.57
CA TRP A 3 6.46 0.66 3.15
C TRP A 3 6.53 0.81 1.64
N ALA A 4 5.42 1.24 1.03
CA ALA A 4 5.39 1.65 -0.36
C ALA A 4 4.29 2.70 -0.57
N GLY A 5 4.48 3.57 -1.55
CA GLY A 5 3.49 4.53 -1.99
C GLY A 5 2.97 4.21 -3.39
N ILE A 6 1.70 4.50 -3.65
CA ILE A 6 1.11 4.50 -4.98
C ILE A 6 0.66 5.91 -5.36
N SER A 7 0.72 6.23 -6.63
CA SER A 7 0.25 7.49 -7.21
C SER A 7 -0.33 7.23 -8.60
N LEU A 8 -0.99 8.24 -9.17
CA LEU A 8 -1.32 8.18 -10.59
C LEU A 8 -0.03 8.05 -11.42
N GLY A 9 0.01 7.11 -12.36
CA GLY A 9 1.17 6.86 -13.21
C GLY A 9 2.24 5.95 -12.60
N GLY A 10 2.03 5.37 -11.41
CA GLY A 10 2.89 4.31 -10.89
C GLY A 10 3.01 4.24 -9.36
N HIS A 11 4.11 3.68 -8.90
CA HIS A 11 4.37 3.45 -7.48
C HIS A 11 5.84 3.70 -7.13
N THR A 12 6.13 3.92 -5.86
CA THR A 12 7.52 4.01 -5.36
C THR A 12 8.18 2.64 -5.38
N ASP A 13 9.48 2.59 -5.11
CA ASP A 13 10.11 1.34 -4.68
C ASP A 13 9.51 0.87 -3.33
N LEU A 14 9.60 -0.43 -3.06
CA LEU A 14 9.22 -1.02 -1.78
C LEU A 14 10.38 -0.87 -0.79
N HIS A 15 10.19 -0.10 0.28
CA HIS A 15 11.15 0.02 1.37
C HIS A 15 10.96 -1.11 2.38
N VAL A 16 12.06 -1.77 2.76
CA VAL A 16 12.04 -2.84 3.77
C VAL A 16 12.79 -2.35 5.00
N PHE A 17 12.08 -2.26 6.12
CA PHE A 17 12.69 -1.93 7.40
C PHE A 17 13.33 -3.16 8.04
N HIS A 18 14.65 -3.10 8.24
CA HIS A 18 15.40 -4.10 9.00
C HIS A 18 15.54 -3.71 10.47
N GLY A 19 15.13 -4.61 11.38
CA GLY A 19 15.26 -4.44 12.83
C GLY A 19 14.50 -3.25 13.43
N GLY A 20 14.49 -3.13 14.77
CA GLY A 20 14.01 -1.94 15.48
C GLY A 20 12.52 -1.60 15.38
N THR A 21 12.11 -0.54 16.08
CA THR A 21 10.74 0.00 16.04
C THR A 21 10.65 1.11 14.99
N LEU A 22 9.54 1.19 14.26
CA LEU A 22 9.25 2.34 13.41
C LEU A 22 8.88 3.55 14.28
N THR A 23 9.83 4.46 14.49
CA THR A 23 9.61 5.74 15.19
C THR A 23 9.33 6.85 14.19
N GLY A 24 8.78 7.98 14.63
CA GLY A 24 8.55 9.13 13.76
C GLY A 24 9.85 9.67 13.12
N VAL A 25 10.97 9.63 13.85
CA VAL A 25 12.30 10.01 13.31
C VAL A 25 12.71 9.06 12.19
N ARG A 26 12.57 7.75 12.42
CA ARG A 26 12.90 6.74 11.42
C ARG A 26 12.00 6.85 10.19
N TYR A 27 10.71 7.11 10.37
CA TYR A 27 9.78 7.31 9.27
C TYR A 27 10.14 8.56 8.45
N ARG A 28 10.54 9.66 9.11
CA ARG A 28 11.04 10.84 8.40
C ARG A 28 12.27 10.51 7.55
N ASP A 29 13.29 9.91 8.17
CA ASP A 29 14.61 9.74 7.57
C ASP A 29 14.64 8.64 6.50
N GLU A 30 13.89 7.55 6.71
CA GLU A 30 13.87 6.41 5.79
C GLU A 30 12.74 6.46 4.76
N ILE A 31 11.64 7.21 5.03
CA ILE A 31 10.47 7.27 4.13
C ILE A 31 10.23 8.68 3.58
N LEU A 32 9.96 9.66 4.46
CA LEU A 32 9.48 10.96 4.00
C LEU A 32 10.53 11.70 3.18
N ASP A 33 11.78 11.74 3.64
CA ASP A 33 12.85 12.46 2.97
C ASP A 33 13.30 11.79 1.65
N PRO A 34 13.55 10.47 1.58
CA PRO A 34 14.02 9.83 0.35
C PRO A 34 12.91 9.52 -0.66
N TYR A 35 11.67 9.24 -0.23
CA TYR A 35 10.60 8.83 -1.14
C TYR A 35 9.53 9.90 -1.31
N VAL A 36 8.99 10.48 -0.24
CA VAL A 36 7.84 11.39 -0.36
C VAL A 36 8.24 12.78 -0.85
N ARG A 37 9.30 13.35 -0.29
CA ARG A 37 9.76 14.71 -0.60
C ARG A 37 10.10 14.91 -2.09
N PRO A 38 10.78 13.98 -2.80
CA PRO A 38 11.01 14.14 -4.24
C PRO A 38 9.71 14.21 -5.05
N TYR A 39 8.71 13.39 -4.72
CA TYR A 39 7.40 13.41 -5.38
C TYR A 39 6.64 14.69 -5.09
N ALA A 40 6.65 15.14 -3.83
CA ALA A 40 6.08 16.42 -3.45
C ALA A 40 6.74 17.58 -4.20
N GLY A 41 8.06 17.54 -4.38
CA GLY A 41 8.80 18.53 -5.17
C GLY A 41 8.46 18.50 -6.67
N ALA A 42 8.25 17.31 -7.24
CA ALA A 42 7.91 17.15 -8.65
C ALA A 42 6.46 17.54 -8.98
N ILE A 43 5.50 17.20 -8.11
CA ILE A 43 4.07 17.52 -8.28
C ILE A 43 3.79 18.97 -7.85
N GLY A 44 4.51 19.48 -6.86
CA GLY A 44 4.35 20.85 -6.37
C GLY A 44 3.13 21.03 -5.48
N ASN A 45 2.45 22.17 -5.61
CA ASN A 45 1.39 22.58 -4.68
C ASN A 45 0.15 21.68 -4.70
N ASP A 46 -0.01 20.86 -5.74
CA ASP A 46 -1.12 19.93 -5.87
C ASP A 46 -0.84 18.57 -5.20
N PHE A 47 0.35 18.39 -4.61
CA PHE A 47 0.70 17.14 -3.93
C PHE A 47 -0.10 16.96 -2.65
N ILE A 48 -0.76 15.80 -2.53
CA ILE A 48 -1.46 15.38 -1.33
C ILE A 48 -0.90 14.01 -0.91
N LEU A 49 -0.29 13.95 0.28
CA LEU A 49 0.04 12.68 0.92
C LEU A 49 -1.20 12.15 1.64
N MET A 50 -1.60 10.93 1.32
CA MET A 50 -2.64 10.18 2.03
C MET A 50 -2.00 8.96 2.67
N ASP A 51 -2.16 8.80 3.98
CA ASP A 51 -1.72 7.64 4.73
C ASP A 51 -2.86 7.06 5.57
N ASP A 52 -2.64 5.85 6.09
CA ASP A 52 -3.49 5.30 7.12
C ASP A 52 -3.00 5.80 8.49
N ASN A 53 -3.91 6.17 9.39
CA ASN A 53 -3.53 6.59 10.73
C ASN A 53 -3.23 5.36 11.63
N ALA A 54 -2.49 4.38 11.11
CA ALA A 54 -2.57 2.98 11.54
C ALA A 54 -1.84 2.63 12.86
N ARG A 55 -2.69 2.31 13.85
CA ARG A 55 -2.59 1.36 14.99
C ARG A 55 -2.16 -0.08 14.65
N PRO A 56 -3.05 -1.08 14.45
CA PRO A 56 -2.62 -2.48 14.22
C PRO A 56 -3.42 -3.17 13.10
N HIS A 57 -2.86 -3.32 11.92
CA HIS A 57 -3.54 -3.94 10.76
C HIS A 57 -3.48 -5.48 10.75
N ARG A 58 -3.80 -6.15 11.87
CA ARG A 58 -3.73 -7.63 11.99
C ARG A 58 -4.87 -8.27 12.78
N ALA A 59 -6.09 -7.75 12.67
CA ALA A 59 -7.26 -8.42 13.25
C ALA A 59 -7.74 -9.57 12.34
N VAL A 60 -8.13 -10.71 12.92
CA VAL A 60 -8.69 -11.89 12.22
C VAL A 60 -9.90 -11.52 11.34
N VAL A 61 -10.64 -10.49 11.73
CA VAL A 61 -11.77 -9.91 10.99
C VAL A 61 -11.39 -9.44 9.57
N VAL A 62 -10.12 -9.12 9.34
CA VAL A 62 -9.64 -8.62 8.03
C VAL A 62 -9.50 -9.77 7.02
N GLU A 63 -9.14 -10.98 7.46
CA GLU A 63 -9.03 -12.14 6.56
C GLU A 63 -10.42 -12.63 6.12
N ASP A 64 -11.38 -12.74 7.06
CA ASP A 64 -12.78 -13.09 6.74
C ASP A 64 -13.44 -12.07 5.79
N TYR A 65 -13.01 -10.82 5.86
CA TYR A 65 -13.52 -9.73 5.03
C TYR A 65 -13.03 -9.80 3.58
N LEU A 66 -11.75 -10.10 3.38
CA LEU A 66 -11.13 -10.17 2.05
C LEU A 66 -11.71 -11.32 1.21
N GLU A 67 -11.96 -12.48 1.82
CA GLU A 67 -12.57 -13.62 1.12
C GLU A 67 -14.05 -13.38 0.77
N GLY A 68 -14.78 -12.62 1.59
CA GLY A 68 -16.22 -12.38 1.41
C GLY A 68 -16.61 -11.36 0.34
N HIS A 69 -15.68 -10.53 -0.14
CA HIS A 69 -16.01 -9.34 -0.97
C HIS A 69 -15.39 -9.34 -2.37
N GLY A 70 -14.72 -10.43 -2.80
CA GLY A 70 -14.20 -10.52 -4.17
C GLY A 70 -13.04 -9.57 -4.48
N LEU A 71 -12.45 -8.96 -3.44
CA LEU A 71 -11.19 -8.25 -3.53
C LEU A 71 -10.09 -9.27 -3.87
N GLU A 72 -9.59 -9.23 -5.10
CA GLU A 72 -8.44 -10.04 -5.50
C GLU A 72 -7.24 -9.60 -4.65
N ARG A 73 -6.94 -10.38 -3.62
CA ARG A 73 -5.64 -10.33 -2.98
C ARG A 73 -4.63 -10.61 -4.08
N ILE A 74 -3.73 -9.67 -4.35
CA ILE A 74 -2.55 -9.98 -5.16
C ILE A 74 -1.87 -11.15 -4.46
N GLN A 75 -2.03 -12.33 -5.06
CA GLN A 75 -1.58 -13.54 -4.43
C GLN A 75 -0.06 -13.51 -4.53
N VAL A 76 0.60 -13.30 -3.38
CA VAL A 76 2.02 -13.65 -3.19
C VAL A 76 2.25 -15.16 -3.41
N ALA A 77 1.25 -15.92 -3.88
CA ALA A 77 1.42 -17.25 -4.46
C ALA A 77 2.34 -17.29 -5.70
N ALA A 78 2.72 -16.14 -6.27
CA ALA A 78 3.83 -16.09 -7.22
C ALA A 78 5.17 -16.52 -6.60
N LEU A 79 5.30 -16.48 -5.27
CA LEU A 79 6.42 -17.11 -4.56
C LEU A 79 6.10 -18.59 -4.39
N SER A 80 6.16 -19.32 -5.50
CA SER A 80 6.16 -20.78 -5.52
C SER A 80 7.57 -21.25 -5.92
N PRO A 81 8.28 -22.00 -5.05
CA PRO A 81 7.83 -22.48 -3.74
C PRO A 81 7.69 -21.33 -2.71
N PRO A 82 6.90 -21.54 -1.64
CA PRO A 82 6.78 -20.59 -0.54
C PRO A 82 8.16 -20.20 -0.01
N PRO A 83 8.37 -18.91 0.34
CA PRO A 83 9.66 -18.46 0.82
C PRO A 83 10.02 -19.18 2.13
N ARG A 84 11.24 -19.70 2.19
CA ARG A 84 11.78 -20.47 3.32
C ARG A 84 12.66 -19.63 4.24
N SER A 85 12.94 -18.38 3.86
CA SER A 85 13.69 -17.42 4.65
C SER A 85 13.08 -16.02 4.55
N LEU A 86 13.45 -15.14 5.50
CA LEU A 86 13.05 -13.74 5.44
C LEU A 86 13.57 -13.05 4.17
N GLU A 87 14.78 -13.42 3.74
CA GLU A 87 15.39 -12.92 2.51
C GLU A 87 14.62 -13.37 1.27
N GLU A 88 14.22 -14.64 1.18
CA GLU A 88 13.41 -15.15 0.07
C GLU A 88 12.06 -14.43 -0.01
N LEU A 89 11.44 -14.13 1.15
CA LEU A 89 10.20 -13.37 1.22
C LEU A 89 10.41 -11.91 0.79
N GLU A 90 11.46 -11.26 1.29
CA GLU A 90 11.82 -9.88 0.96
C GLU A 90 12.02 -9.72 -0.55
N GLN A 91 12.86 -10.57 -1.15
CA GLN A 91 13.11 -10.58 -2.58
C GLN A 91 11.84 -10.88 -3.39
N GLY A 92 10.97 -11.72 -2.85
CA GLY A 92 9.69 -12.01 -3.46
C GLY A 92 8.74 -10.80 -3.51
N LEU A 93 8.63 -10.09 -2.38
CA LEU A 93 7.82 -8.88 -2.29
C LEU A 93 8.36 -7.77 -3.20
N LEU A 94 9.67 -7.56 -3.22
CA LEU A 94 10.33 -6.61 -4.12
C LEU A 94 10.01 -6.91 -5.58
N ARG A 95 10.12 -8.19 -5.99
CA ARG A 95 9.78 -8.61 -7.37
C ARG A 95 8.33 -8.32 -7.71
N VAL A 96 7.39 -8.81 -6.91
CA VAL A 96 5.95 -8.65 -7.19
C VAL A 96 5.59 -7.18 -7.26
N TRP A 97 6.06 -6.37 -6.30
CA TRP A 97 5.81 -4.94 -6.27
C TRP A 97 6.37 -4.22 -7.50
N SER A 98 7.63 -4.50 -7.86
CA SER A 98 8.25 -3.91 -9.06
C SER A 98 7.56 -4.27 -10.37
N SER A 99 6.83 -5.39 -10.39
CA SER A 99 6.08 -5.88 -11.56
C SER A 99 4.63 -5.44 -11.59
N LEU A 100 4.18 -4.62 -10.63
CA LEU A 100 2.80 -4.16 -10.58
C LEU A 100 2.50 -3.32 -11.83
N PRO A 101 1.48 -3.67 -12.64
CA PRO A 101 1.11 -2.84 -13.77
C PRO A 101 0.65 -1.46 -13.30
N ILE A 102 1.07 -0.40 -14.00
CA ILE A 102 0.64 0.98 -13.70
C ILE A 102 -0.89 1.11 -13.68
N SER A 103 -1.57 0.37 -14.55
CA SER A 103 -3.03 0.33 -14.59
C SER A 103 -3.67 -0.13 -13.28
N VAL A 104 -2.99 -0.95 -12.47
CA VAL A 104 -3.48 -1.31 -11.12
C VAL A 104 -3.46 -0.08 -10.22
N SER A 105 -2.35 0.67 -10.20
CA SER A 105 -2.25 1.93 -9.44
C SER A 105 -3.30 2.94 -9.89
N ASP A 106 -3.44 3.13 -11.20
CA ASP A 106 -4.39 4.10 -11.77
C ASP A 106 -5.85 3.71 -11.45
N ASN A 107 -6.23 2.45 -11.69
CA ASN A 107 -7.59 1.97 -11.38
C ASN A 107 -7.93 2.12 -9.88
N LEU A 108 -6.94 1.89 -9.00
CA LEU A 108 -7.12 2.07 -7.55
C LEU A 108 -7.34 3.55 -7.22
N ILE A 109 -6.56 4.47 -7.77
CA ILE A 109 -6.71 5.91 -7.53
C ILE A 109 -8.01 6.42 -8.14
N ASP A 110 -8.32 6.08 -9.39
CA ASP A 110 -9.52 6.54 -10.11
C ASP A 110 -10.82 6.05 -9.45
N SER A 111 -10.79 4.86 -8.84
CA SER A 111 -11.95 4.35 -8.10
C SER A 111 -12.25 5.11 -6.80
N MET A 112 -11.33 5.92 -6.28
CA MET A 112 -11.53 6.63 -4.99
C MET A 112 -12.75 7.55 -5.01
N GLU A 113 -13.02 8.24 -6.12
CA GLU A 113 -14.18 9.12 -6.22
C GLU A 113 -15.49 8.33 -6.05
N SER A 114 -15.61 7.20 -6.76
CA SER A 114 -16.76 6.30 -6.66
C SER A 114 -16.93 5.76 -5.24
N ARG A 115 -15.82 5.31 -4.62
CA ARG A 115 -15.82 4.78 -3.24
C ARG A 115 -16.23 5.83 -2.22
N CYS A 116 -15.69 7.04 -2.31
CA CYS A 116 -16.11 8.17 -1.49
C CYS A 116 -17.60 8.51 -1.69
N GLY A 117 -18.06 8.53 -2.94
CA GLY A 117 -19.47 8.76 -3.27
C GLY A 117 -20.41 7.73 -2.63
N GLN A 118 -20.07 6.45 -2.73
CA GLN A 118 -20.84 5.37 -2.09
C GLN A 118 -20.82 5.50 -0.56
N CYS A 119 -19.67 5.79 0.04
CA CYS A 119 -19.53 5.99 1.49
C CYS A 119 -20.45 7.11 1.99
N ILE A 120 -20.54 8.21 1.24
CA ILE A 120 -21.45 9.32 1.53
C ILE A 120 -22.91 8.88 1.43
N GLN A 121 -23.28 8.11 0.39
CA GLN A 121 -24.65 7.61 0.21
C GLN A 121 -25.11 6.73 1.39
N VAL A 122 -24.21 5.88 1.92
CA VAL A 122 -24.50 5.05 3.10
C VAL A 122 -24.19 5.77 4.43
N ARG A 123 -23.93 7.08 4.40
CA ARG A 123 -23.67 7.93 5.57
C ARG A 123 -22.53 7.43 6.46
N GLY A 124 -21.43 7.02 5.83
CA GLY A 124 -20.27 6.44 6.51
C GLY A 124 -20.47 4.99 6.95
N GLY A 125 -21.58 4.36 6.55
CA GLY A 125 -21.78 2.93 6.66
C GLY A 125 -20.81 2.12 5.79
N HIS A 126 -20.87 0.80 5.95
CA HIS A 126 -20.06 -0.12 5.17
C HIS A 126 -20.42 -0.07 3.68
N ILE A 127 -19.43 0.02 2.81
CA ILE A 127 -19.57 -0.15 1.36
C ILE A 127 -18.79 -1.38 0.90
N PRO A 128 -19.34 -2.19 -0.02
CA PRO A 128 -18.56 -3.25 -0.65
C PRO A 128 -17.48 -2.61 -1.54
N TYR A 129 -16.26 -3.10 -1.40
CA TYR A 129 -15.12 -2.72 -2.23
C TYR A 129 -14.79 -3.84 -3.20
#